data_AF-A0A932JAY0-F1
#
_entry.id   AF-A0A932JAY0-F1
#
_cell.length_a   1.000
_cell.length_b   1.000
_cell.length_c   1.000
_cell.angle_alpha   90.00
_cell.angle_beta   90.00
_cell.angle_gamma   90.00
#
_symmetry.space_group_name_H-M   'P 1'
#
loop_
_entity.id
_entity.type
_entity.pdbx_description
1 polymer ?
#
loop_
_entity_poly.entity_id
_entity_poly.type
_entity_poly.pdbx_seq_one_letter_code
_entity_poly.pdbx_strand_id
1 'polypeptide(L)'
;MATLINTLWEGVRYRGGIGHWAYQFHRLAGLATLLFLIIHILDTATVYFFPNLYQHAIELYRSTPFMLGEIALVAGVLYHGLNGLKIIIFDFWPQLWTHDREVRATWAVMAGTFILWLPAAILMGNSLVQCNFLNACGG
;
A
#
# COMPACT_ATOMS: atom_id res chain seq x y z
N MET A 1 -15.63 -32.01 22.27
CA MET A 1 -15.21 -32.06 20.85
C MET A 1 -16.02 -31.14 19.92
N ALA A 2 -17.17 -30.61 20.35
CA ALA A 2 -17.92 -29.58 19.60
C ALA A 2 -17.32 -28.16 19.69
N THR A 3 -16.49 -27.90 20.71
CA THR A 3 -15.89 -26.58 20.98
C THR A 3 -14.94 -26.12 19.87
N LEU A 4 -14.07 -26.99 19.36
CA LEU A 4 -13.09 -26.63 18.35
C LEU A 4 -13.76 -26.33 16.99
N ILE A 5 -14.76 -27.13 16.61
CA ILE A 5 -15.56 -26.92 15.40
C ILE A 5 -16.34 -25.60 15.51
N ASN A 6 -16.98 -25.32 16.64
CA ASN A 6 -17.72 -24.08 16.85
C ASN A 6 -16.79 -22.85 16.85
N THR A 7 -15.60 -22.92 17.48
CA THR A 7 -14.60 -21.84 17.43
C THR A 7 -14.08 -21.60 16.02
N LEU A 8 -13.86 -22.65 15.22
CA LEU A 8 -13.46 -22.51 13.82
C LEU A 8 -14.59 -21.87 12.99
N TRP A 9 -15.84 -22.30 13.19
CA TRP A 9 -16.99 -21.71 12.50
C TRP A 9 -17.26 -20.27 12.92
N GLU A 10 -17.11 -19.93 14.20
CA GLU A 10 -17.24 -18.56 14.70
C GLU A 10 -16.10 -17.67 14.20
N GLY A 11 -14.87 -18.19 14.10
CA GLY A 11 -13.74 -17.50 13.50
C GLY A 11 -13.97 -17.21 12.01
N VAL A 12 -14.51 -18.16 11.25
CA VAL A 12 -14.90 -17.96 9.85
C VAL A 12 -16.11 -17.02 9.72
N ARG A 13 -17.02 -17.02 10.70
CA ARG A 13 -18.22 -16.16 10.73
C ARG A 13 -17.92 -14.74 11.23
N TYR A 14 -16.75 -14.48 11.81
CA TYR A 14 -16.36 -13.15 12.24
C TYR A 14 -16.19 -12.22 11.04
N ARG A 15 -17.08 -11.23 10.92
CA ARG A 15 -17.14 -10.34 9.74
C ARG A 15 -16.15 -9.18 9.78
N GLY A 16 -15.37 -9.05 10.86
CA GLY A 16 -14.42 -7.95 11.06
C GLY A 16 -15.10 -6.61 11.31
N GLY A 17 -14.66 -5.88 12.35
CA GLY A 17 -14.95 -4.46 12.50
C GLY A 17 -14.02 -3.61 11.62
N ILE A 18 -14.29 -2.31 11.50
CA ILE A 18 -13.43 -1.38 10.73
C ILE A 18 -11.99 -1.36 11.26
N GLY A 19 -11.80 -1.53 12.57
CA GLY A 19 -10.47 -1.66 13.18
C GLY A 19 -9.73 -2.94 12.76
N HIS A 20 -10.44 -4.06 12.62
CA HIS A 20 -9.84 -5.31 12.14
C HIS A 20 -9.36 -5.18 10.68
N TRP A 21 -10.18 -4.58 9.82
CA TRP A 21 -9.77 -4.29 8.44
C TRP A 21 -8.58 -3.35 8.38
N ALA A 22 -8.58 -2.27 9.17
CA ALA A 22 -7.45 -1.34 9.21
C ALA A 22 -6.14 -2.02 9.65
N TYR A 23 -6.22 -2.94 10.61
CA TYR A 23 -5.08 -3.74 11.05
C TYR A 23 -4.54 -4.65 9.92
N GLN A 24 -5.42 -5.37 9.23
CA GLN A 24 -5.02 -6.28 8.14
C GLN A 24 -4.37 -5.51 6.99
N PHE A 25 -4.99 -4.40 6.56
CA PHE A 25 -4.41 -3.56 5.51
C PHE A 25 -3.08 -2.96 5.92
N HIS A 26 -2.90 -2.56 7.18
CA HIS A 26 -1.65 -1.96 7.63
C HIS A 26 -0.48 -2.95 7.56
N ARG A 27 -0.74 -4.22 7.92
CA ARG A 27 0.24 -5.30 7.81
C ARG A 27 0.55 -5.66 6.37
N LEU A 28 -0.48 -5.81 5.54
CA LEU A 28 -0.30 -6.13 4.13
C LEU A 28 0.50 -5.02 3.42
N ALA A 29 0.16 -3.75 3.67
CA ALA A 29 0.87 -2.61 3.11
C ALA A 29 2.31 -2.52 3.63
N GLY A 30 2.56 -2.84 4.90
CA GLY A 30 3.91 -2.90 5.47
C GLY A 30 4.76 -4.01 4.83
N LEU A 31 4.20 -5.22 4.66
CA LEU A 31 4.88 -6.33 3.98
C LEU A 31 5.15 -6.02 2.50
N ALA A 32 4.20 -5.40 1.81
CA ALA A 32 4.38 -4.94 0.43
C ALA A 32 5.49 -3.88 0.33
N THR A 33 5.52 -2.93 1.27
CA THR A 33 6.57 -1.88 1.33
C THR A 33 7.94 -2.49 1.61
N LEU A 34 8.03 -3.46 2.53
CA LEU A 34 9.28 -4.16 2.83
C LEU A 34 9.79 -4.94 1.62
N LEU A 35 8.91 -5.70 0.96
CA LEU A 35 9.27 -6.45 -0.24
C LEU A 35 9.74 -5.50 -1.35
N PHE A 36 9.00 -4.41 -1.58
CA PHE A 36 9.40 -3.36 -2.51
C PHE A 36 10.77 -2.81 -2.17
N LEU A 37 11.04 -2.46 -0.91
CA LEU A 37 12.31 -1.88 -0.50
C LEU A 37 13.49 -2.83 -0.76
N ILE A 38 13.31 -4.13 -0.49
CA ILE A 38 14.35 -5.14 -0.76
C ILE A 38 14.64 -5.21 -2.27
N ILE A 39 13.59 -5.37 -3.09
CA ILE A 39 13.73 -5.44 -4.55
C ILE A 39 14.35 -4.15 -5.08
N HIS A 40 13.87 -2.99 -4.62
CA HIS A 40 14.33 -1.67 -5.02
C HIS A 40 15.83 -1.47 -4.75
N ILE A 41 16.31 -1.86 -3.57
CA ILE A 41 17.75 -1.76 -3.23
C ILE A 41 18.58 -2.65 -4.16
N LEU A 42 18.14 -3.89 -4.42
CA LEU A 42 18.85 -4.81 -5.30
C LEU A 42 18.90 -4.28 -6.74
N ASP A 43 17.78 -3.81 -7.27
CA ASP A 43 17.70 -3.32 -8.64
C ASP A 43 18.47 -2.01 -8.82
N THR A 44 18.37 -1.08 -7.88
CA THR A 44 19.14 0.17 -7.95
C THR A 44 20.64 -0.08 -7.80
N ALA A 45 21.07 -1.11 -7.06
CA ALA A 45 22.48 -1.51 -7.02
C ALA A 45 22.99 -1.99 -8.39
N THR A 46 22.12 -2.58 -9.24
CA THR A 46 22.53 -3.01 -10.59
C THR A 46 22.98 -1.87 -11.49
N VAL A 47 22.62 -0.62 -11.20
CA VAL A 47 23.14 0.57 -11.91
C VAL A 47 24.68 0.56 -11.95
N TYR A 48 25.32 0.19 -10.84
CA TYR A 48 26.77 0.18 -10.72
C TYR A 48 27.38 -1.18 -11.09
N PHE A 49 26.77 -2.27 -10.62
CA PHE A 49 27.36 -3.61 -10.75
C PHE A 49 27.01 -4.31 -12.07
N PHE A 50 25.81 -4.11 -12.61
CA PHE A 50 25.30 -4.80 -13.80
C PHE A 50 24.41 -3.88 -14.66
N PRO A 51 25.00 -2.90 -15.38
CA PRO A 51 24.23 -1.86 -16.07
C PRO A 51 23.24 -2.40 -17.12
N ASN A 52 23.56 -3.51 -17.78
CA ASN A 52 22.65 -4.16 -18.74
C ASN A 52 21.39 -4.71 -18.05
N LEU A 53 21.52 -5.26 -16.84
CA LEU A 53 20.39 -5.75 -16.07
C LEU A 53 19.50 -4.59 -15.59
N TYR A 54 20.11 -3.46 -15.23
CA TYR A 54 19.39 -2.24 -14.86
C TYR A 54 18.49 -1.73 -16.00
N GLN A 55 19.02 -1.66 -17.23
CA GLN A 55 18.22 -1.24 -18.39
C GLN A 55 17.04 -2.18 -18.63
N HIS A 56 17.26 -3.49 -18.55
CA HIS A 56 16.20 -4.48 -18.69
C HIS A 56 15.12 -4.34 -17.60
N ALA A 57 15.53 -4.08 -16.34
CA ALA A 57 14.59 -3.86 -15.24
C ALA A 57 13.73 -2.59 -15.47
N ILE A 58 14.34 -1.49 -15.94
CA ILE A 58 13.58 -0.27 -16.28
C ILE A 58 12.55 -0.54 -17.38
N GLU A 59 12.94 -1.26 -18.44
CA GLU A 59 12.03 -1.61 -19.53
C GLU A 59 10.83 -2.42 -19.00
N LEU A 60 11.09 -3.37 -18.08
CA LEU A 60 10.04 -4.15 -17.45
C LEU A 60 9.10 -3.27 -16.59
N TYR A 61 9.64 -2.33 -15.82
CA TYR A 61 8.85 -1.41 -14.99
C TYR A 61 7.96 -0.45 -15.77
N ARG A 62 8.32 -0.15 -17.02
CA ARG A 62 7.46 0.61 -17.94
C ARG A 62 6.29 -0.19 -18.51
N SER A 63 6.26 -1.51 -18.31
CA SER A 63 5.13 -2.32 -18.77
C SER A 63 3.85 -2.00 -17.98
N THR A 64 2.70 -2.08 -18.65
CA THR A 64 1.38 -1.81 -18.05
C THR A 64 1.13 -2.48 -16.70
N PRO A 65 1.39 -3.79 -16.49
CA PRO A 65 1.13 -4.42 -15.19
C PRO A 65 1.99 -3.82 -14.07
N PHE A 66 3.25 -3.47 -14.33
CA PHE A 66 4.12 -2.85 -13.34
C PHE A 66 3.70 -1.44 -13.01
N MET A 67 3.37 -0.60 -14.01
CA MET A 67 2.88 0.75 -13.75
C MET A 67 1.57 0.76 -12.94
N LEU A 68 0.64 -0.18 -13.21
CA LEU A 68 -0.55 -0.35 -12.36
C LEU A 68 -0.18 -0.78 -10.94
N GLY A 69 0.80 -1.68 -10.81
CA GLY A 69 1.37 -2.11 -9.54
C GLY A 69 2.01 -0.95 -8.76
N GLU A 70 2.74 -0.06 -9.42
CA GLU A 70 3.34 1.14 -8.83
C GLU A 70 2.27 2.10 -8.31
N ILE A 71 1.21 2.34 -9.07
CA ILE A 71 0.07 3.18 -8.63
C ILE A 71 -0.55 2.59 -7.35
N ALA A 72 -0.74 1.27 -7.30
CA ALA A 72 -1.26 0.59 -6.11
C ALA A 72 -0.27 0.60 -4.94
N LEU A 73 1.03 0.45 -5.21
CA LEU A 73 2.10 0.49 -4.22
C LEU A 73 2.15 1.86 -3.54
N VAL A 74 2.04 2.95 -4.29
CA VAL A 74 2.00 4.32 -3.72
C VAL A 74 0.83 4.46 -2.74
N ALA A 75 -0.36 3.93 -3.06
CA ALA A 75 -1.48 3.91 -2.11
C ALA A 75 -1.14 3.12 -0.85
N GLY A 76 -0.51 1.96 -1.00
CA GLY A 76 -0.07 1.11 0.11
C GLY A 76 0.91 1.82 1.04
N VAL A 77 1.95 2.46 0.50
CA VAL A 77 2.96 3.19 1.29
C VAL A 77 2.33 4.37 2.04
N LEU A 78 1.49 5.16 1.37
CA LEU A 78 0.80 6.30 2.00
C LEU A 78 -0.13 5.83 3.13
N TYR A 79 -0.93 4.79 2.88
CA TYR A 79 -1.80 4.21 3.89
C TYR A 79 -1.00 3.65 5.07
N HIS A 80 0.08 2.90 4.81
CA HIS A 80 0.94 2.32 5.83
C HIS A 80 1.52 3.42 6.74
N GLY A 81 2.06 4.49 6.15
CA GLY A 81 2.61 5.63 6.87
C GLY A 81 1.58 6.37 7.71
N LEU A 82 0.43 6.76 7.12
CA LEU A 82 -0.63 7.49 7.82
C LEU A 82 -1.28 6.65 8.93
N ASN A 83 -1.56 5.37 8.67
CA ASN A 83 -2.13 4.49 9.68
C ASN A 83 -1.11 4.17 10.78
N GLY A 84 0.17 4.05 10.44
CA GLY A 84 1.26 3.91 11.41
C GLY A 84 1.34 5.13 12.34
N LEU A 85 1.26 6.35 11.79
CA LEU A 85 1.22 7.57 12.58
C LEU A 85 0.02 7.61 13.53
N LYS A 86 -1.17 7.20 13.07
CA LYS A 86 -2.36 7.05 13.93
C LYS A 86 -2.10 6.12 15.10
N ILE A 87 -1.51 4.94 14.84
CA ILE A 87 -1.18 3.95 15.87
C ILE A 87 -0.19 4.54 16.88
N ILE A 88 0.89 5.16 16.40
CA ILE A 88 1.89 5.85 17.24
C ILE A 88 1.20 6.87 18.16
N ILE A 89 0.32 7.72 17.64
CA ILE A 89 -0.38 8.72 18.46
C ILE A 89 -1.21 8.05 19.57
N PHE A 90 -1.94 6.97 19.28
CA PHE A 90 -2.73 6.29 20.31
C PHE A 90 -1.88 5.52 21.32
N ASP A 91 -0.73 4.99 20.91
CA ASP A 91 0.20 4.29 21.80
C ASP A 91 0.90 5.27 22.77
N PHE A 92 1.27 6.46 22.29
CA PHE A 92 1.92 7.49 23.11
C PHE A 92 0.93 8.26 24.00
N TRP A 93 -0.33 8.43 23.58
CA TRP A 93 -1.38 9.09 24.37
C TRP A 93 -2.63 8.22 24.49
N PRO A 94 -2.62 7.18 25.35
CA PRO A 94 -3.75 6.28 25.53
C PRO A 94 -5.06 6.98 25.92
N GLN A 95 -4.99 8.13 26.60
CA GLN A 95 -6.15 8.96 26.94
C GLN A 95 -6.89 9.54 25.73
N LEU A 96 -6.25 9.59 24.57
CA LEU A 96 -6.90 10.00 23.32
C LEU A 96 -7.70 8.85 22.70
N TRP A 97 -7.41 7.60 23.07
CA TRP A 97 -8.07 6.44 22.51
C TRP A 97 -9.47 6.24 23.09
N THR A 98 -10.47 6.27 22.22
CA THR A 98 -11.83 5.76 22.46
C THR A 98 -12.30 5.07 21.20
N HIS A 99 -13.25 4.14 21.29
CA HIS A 99 -13.76 3.41 20.12
C HIS A 99 -14.22 4.36 18.99
N ASP A 100 -15.01 5.38 19.34
CA ASP A 100 -15.50 6.37 18.35
C ASP A 100 -14.38 7.22 17.75
N ARG A 101 -13.33 7.53 18.52
CA ARG A 101 -12.15 8.25 18.00
C ARG A 101 -11.32 7.36 17.11
N GLU A 102 -11.16 6.08 17.41
CA GLU A 102 -10.45 5.12 16.57
C GLU A 102 -11.15 4.94 15.22
N VAL A 103 -12.48 4.80 15.22
CA VAL A 103 -13.29 4.69 14.00
C VAL A 103 -13.15 5.96 13.15
N ARG A 104 -13.31 7.14 13.76
CA ARG A 104 -13.15 8.44 13.06
C ARG A 104 -11.73 8.64 12.53
N ALA A 105 -10.71 8.34 13.32
CA ALA A 105 -9.32 8.46 12.92
C ALA A 105 -8.98 7.50 11.77
N THR A 106 -9.56 6.30 11.76
CA THR A 106 -9.41 5.35 10.66
C THR A 106 -10.02 5.90 9.37
N TRP A 107 -11.22 6.50 9.42
CA TRP A 107 -11.79 7.20 8.27
C TRP A 107 -10.96 8.41 7.83
N ALA A 108 -10.43 9.18 8.78
CA ALA A 108 -9.54 10.31 8.47
C ALA A 108 -8.25 9.85 7.78
N VAL A 109 -7.67 8.73 8.20
CA VAL A 109 -6.51 8.10 7.53
C VAL A 109 -6.87 7.64 6.12
N MET A 110 -8.01 7.00 5.93
CA MET A 110 -8.47 6.60 4.59
C MET A 110 -8.66 7.82 3.69
N ALA A 111 -9.37 8.85 4.17
CA ALA A 111 -9.57 10.10 3.43
C ALA A 111 -8.24 10.79 3.10
N GLY A 112 -7.35 10.92 4.08
CA GLY A 112 -6.00 11.49 3.88
C GLY A 112 -5.19 10.69 2.87
N THR A 113 -5.26 9.36 2.91
CA THR A 113 -4.62 8.48 1.92
C THR A 113 -5.12 8.80 0.52
N PHE A 114 -6.44 8.82 0.30
CA PHE A 114 -7.00 9.13 -1.02
C PHE A 114 -6.70 10.55 -1.49
N ILE A 115 -6.75 11.54 -0.59
CA ILE A 115 -6.43 12.93 -0.92
C ILE A 115 -4.98 13.06 -1.40
N LEU A 116 -4.04 12.40 -0.74
CA LEU A 116 -2.63 12.43 -1.12
C LEU A 116 -2.34 11.55 -2.36
N TRP A 117 -3.03 10.42 -2.47
CA TRP A 117 -2.82 9.45 -3.55
C TRP A 117 -3.42 9.90 -4.88
N LEU A 118 -4.59 10.54 -4.89
CA LEU A 118 -5.32 10.91 -6.11
C LEU A 118 -4.49 11.74 -7.11
N PRO A 119 -3.79 12.83 -6.70
CA PRO A 119 -2.95 13.58 -7.62
C PRO A 119 -1.85 12.72 -8.24
N ALA A 120 -1.17 11.90 -7.43
CA ALA A 120 -0.14 10.99 -7.92
C ALA A 120 -0.70 9.95 -8.88
N ALA A 121 -1.84 9.34 -8.54
CA ALA A 121 -2.52 8.35 -9.37
C ALA A 121 -2.98 8.92 -10.71
N ILE A 122 -3.47 10.17 -10.75
CA ILE A 122 -3.86 10.85 -11.99
C ILE A 122 -2.64 11.10 -12.88
N LEU A 123 -1.54 11.61 -12.31
CA LEU A 123 -0.32 11.88 -13.06
C LEU A 123 0.27 10.59 -13.65
N MET A 124 0.43 9.55 -12.82
CA MET A 124 0.96 8.26 -13.23
C MET A 124 0.01 7.54 -14.22
N GLY A 125 -1.29 7.61 -13.98
CA GLY A 125 -2.30 7.02 -14.86
C GLY A 125 -2.34 7.69 -16.23
N ASN A 126 -2.19 9.02 -16.28
CA ASN A 126 -2.06 9.73 -17.55
C ASN A 126 -0.80 9.30 -18.31
N SER A 127 0.35 9.18 -17.63
CA SER A 127 1.57 8.66 -18.25
C SER A 127 1.39 7.24 -18.80
N LEU A 128 0.71 6.37 -18.05
CA LEU A 128 0.40 5.00 -18.49
C LEU A 128 -0.43 4.99 -19.77
N VAL A 129 -1.49 5.82 -19.83
CA VAL A 129 -2.34 5.92 -21.03
C VAL A 129 -1.56 6.47 -22.22
N GLN A 130 -0.79 7.54 -22.02
CA GLN A 130 -0.03 8.17 -23.10
C GLN A 130 1.08 7.26 -23.63
N CYS A 131 1.83 6.57 -22.75
CA CYS A 131 2.97 5.76 -23.16
C CYS A 131 2.56 4.39 -23.72
N ASN A 132 1.64 3.69 -23.04
CA ASN A 132 1.37 2.28 -23.37
C ASN A 132 0.16 2.08 -24.29
N PHE A 133 -0.76 3.04 -24.37
CA PHE A 133 -1.97 2.91 -25.19
C PHE A 133 -2.01 3.89 -26.37
N LEU A 134 -1.55 5.12 -26.18
CA LEU A 134 -1.59 6.15 -27.23
C LEU A 134 -0.27 6.31 -27.99
N ASN A 135 0.81 5.65 -27.56
CA ASN A 135 2.16 5.78 -28.12
C ASN A 135 2.60 7.26 -28.28
N ALA A 136 2.15 8.11 -27.36
CA ALA A 136 2.30 9.57 -27.42
C ALA A 136 3.33 10.08 -26.40
N CYS A 137 4.09 9.19 -25.76
CA CYS A 137 5.22 9.60 -24.93
C CYS A 137 6.35 10.10 -25.82
N GLY A 138 6.50 11.42 -25.84
CA GLY A 138 7.56 12.08 -26.58
C GLY A 138 8.94 11.78 -26.00
N GLY A 139 9.84 11.29 -26.86
CA GLY A 139 11.30 11.40 -26.79
C GLY A 139 11.98 10.78 -25.58
#